data_AF-A0A2I4C071-F1
#
_entry.id   AF-A0A2I4C071-F1
#
_cell.length_a   1.000
_cell.length_b   1.000
_cell.length_c   1.000
_cell.angle_alpha   90.00
_cell.angle_beta   90.00
_cell.angle_gamma   90.00
#
_symmetry.space_group_name_H-M   'P 1'
#
loop_
_entity.id
_entity.type
_entity.pdbx_description
1 polymer ?
#
loop_
_entity_poly.entity_id
_entity_poly.type
_entity_poly.pdbx_seq_one_letter_code
_entity_poly.pdbx_strand_id
1 'polypeptide(L)'
;MEVISHGLYPPGCKNPFVVKPSYHNWSPWIGPQTRRSDILLNTESEKICMPDWSSDEDQYLTEERLVDEVLNLKLPEIKRLCKQCGIDSRGSKMDLVLRLRDKMASRATYNKVFKKVWGASGGWAVITCPCGVIYSIKFNLRSESPRDFADLLLSWKFFPNITVYDYPRGLVSHLKNRCPEDTPFTIHEGRLLDPTAKNIRQAAEGKLQVSLPWLKHKKEPKEKGGHPVTGSSQHYCLSDGFHQHNNKDERDILRQTEIVPELAGRLNSQCAEQLFAGMRKNNYFLNMLTPSAHVFLQRNILHHYNVRKNTSKARPSESSWASCSTGS
;
A
#
# COMPACT_ATOMS: atom_id res chain seq x y z
N MET A 1 27.62 -15.67 1.43
CA MET A 1 28.36 -15.30 2.65
C MET A 1 27.34 -14.72 3.61
N GLU A 2 26.88 -15.50 4.59
CA GLU A 2 25.95 -15.02 5.63
C GLU A 2 26.75 -14.26 6.69
N VAL A 3 26.38 -13.02 6.98
CA VAL A 3 26.77 -12.37 8.24
C VAL A 3 25.65 -12.66 9.22
N ILE A 4 25.89 -13.66 10.07
CA ILE A 4 24.98 -14.14 11.10
C ILE A 4 25.19 -13.26 12.34
N SER A 5 24.34 -12.25 12.55
CA SER A 5 24.21 -11.55 13.85
C SER A 5 23.24 -12.32 14.74
N HIS A 6 23.58 -13.57 15.04
CA HIS A 6 22.95 -14.28 16.15
C HIS A 6 23.77 -13.95 17.38
N GLY A 7 23.12 -13.68 18.53
CA GLY A 7 23.85 -13.62 19.80
C GLY A 7 24.78 -14.83 19.91
N LEU A 8 26.04 -14.62 20.27
CA LEU A 8 27.04 -15.68 20.37
C LEU A 8 26.62 -16.65 21.48
N TYR A 9 25.83 -17.66 21.13
CA TYR A 9 25.45 -18.73 22.05
C TYR A 9 26.54 -19.80 22.08
N PRO A 10 26.73 -20.48 23.23
CA PRO A 10 27.62 -21.62 23.31
C PRO A 10 27.27 -22.67 22.23
N PRO A 11 28.29 -23.28 21.59
CA PRO A 11 28.07 -24.35 20.61
C PRO A 11 27.22 -25.48 21.21
N GLY A 12 26.21 -25.96 20.47
CA GLY A 12 25.34 -27.07 20.88
C GLY A 12 24.05 -26.66 21.60
N CYS A 13 23.86 -25.37 21.93
CA CYS A 13 22.60 -24.88 22.49
C CYS A 13 21.59 -24.56 21.38
N LYS A 14 20.32 -25.00 21.53
CA LYS A 14 19.22 -24.51 20.69
C LYS A 14 19.02 -23.02 20.97
N ASN A 15 18.94 -22.20 19.92
CA ASN A 15 18.64 -20.78 20.06
C ASN A 15 17.31 -20.60 20.83
N PRO A 16 17.31 -19.97 22.02
CA PRO A 16 16.10 -19.81 22.82
C PRO A 16 15.11 -18.80 22.21
N PHE A 17 15.55 -17.99 21.26
CA PHE A 17 14.76 -16.97 20.56
C PHE A 17 14.37 -17.41 19.14
N VAL A 18 14.21 -18.71 18.88
CA VAL A 18 13.68 -19.20 17.60
C VAL A 18 12.24 -18.71 17.43
N VAL A 19 12.07 -17.66 16.64
CA VAL A 19 10.75 -17.24 16.17
C VAL A 19 10.33 -18.23 15.09
N LYS A 20 9.42 -19.15 15.45
CA LYS A 20 8.77 -20.02 14.47
C LYS A 20 7.90 -19.15 13.56
N PRO A 21 8.12 -19.18 12.22
CA PRO A 21 7.26 -18.46 11.29
C PRO A 21 5.81 -18.91 11.48
N SER A 22 4.93 -17.98 11.81
CA SER A 22 3.49 -18.20 11.93
C SER A 22 2.78 -16.91 11.56
N TYR A 23 1.51 -16.99 11.16
CA TYR A 23 0.70 -15.80 10.84
C TYR A 23 0.58 -14.81 12.02
N HIS A 24 0.78 -15.28 13.26
CA HIS A 24 0.77 -14.47 14.48
C HIS A 24 2.12 -13.82 14.80
N ASN A 25 3.23 -14.45 14.39
CA ASN A 25 4.59 -13.97 14.65
C ASN A 25 5.17 -13.16 13.49
N TRP A 26 4.53 -13.25 12.33
CA TRP A 26 4.77 -12.34 11.23
C TRP A 26 4.00 -11.04 11.46
N SER A 27 4.57 -9.94 10.99
CA SER A 27 3.83 -8.83 10.38
C SER A 27 2.30 -8.92 10.37
N PRO A 28 1.57 -7.86 10.78
CA PRO A 28 1.94 -6.46 10.64
C PRO A 28 2.67 -5.84 11.84
N TRP A 29 3.27 -4.67 11.61
CA TRP A 29 3.79 -3.80 12.67
C TRP A 29 3.25 -2.38 12.51
N ILE A 30 2.80 -1.80 13.62
CA ILE A 30 2.35 -0.41 13.73
C ILE A 30 2.95 0.16 15.01
N GLY A 31 3.38 1.44 14.97
CA GLY A 31 3.92 2.12 16.14
C GLY A 31 2.95 2.10 17.34
N PRO A 32 3.44 1.99 18.58
CA PRO A 32 2.59 1.85 19.76
C PRO A 32 1.65 3.04 20.00
N GLN A 33 2.04 4.23 19.54
CA GLN A 33 1.24 5.46 19.66
C GLN A 33 0.17 5.60 18.58
N THR A 34 0.29 4.85 17.47
CA THR A 34 -0.62 4.92 16.32
C THR A 34 -1.55 3.72 16.21
N ARG A 35 -1.22 2.58 16.83
CA ARG A 35 -2.07 1.37 16.83
C ARG A 35 -3.25 1.47 17.81
N ARG A 36 -4.39 0.90 17.42
CA ARG A 36 -5.60 0.82 18.25
C ARG A 36 -5.44 -0.11 19.45
N SER A 37 -4.73 -1.22 19.27
CA SER A 37 -4.48 -2.23 20.30
C SER A 37 -3.16 -2.96 20.06
N ASP A 38 -2.76 -3.83 21.00
CA ASP A 38 -1.61 -4.72 20.84
C ASP A 38 -1.83 -5.82 19.80
N ILE A 39 -3.10 -6.09 19.45
CA ILE A 39 -3.50 -7.03 18.41
C ILE A 39 -3.78 -6.24 17.13
N LEU A 40 -3.15 -6.66 16.04
CA LEU A 40 -3.31 -6.06 14.72
C LEU A 40 -4.03 -7.04 13.80
N LEU A 41 -4.83 -6.52 12.88
CA LEU A 41 -5.53 -7.34 11.90
C LEU A 41 -4.53 -7.92 10.90
N ASN A 42 -4.62 -9.23 10.67
CA ASN A 42 -3.88 -9.89 9.60
C ASN A 42 -4.76 -10.97 8.98
N THR A 43 -5.27 -10.68 7.79
CA THR A 43 -6.23 -11.54 7.10
C THR A 43 -5.63 -12.17 5.84
N GLU A 44 -4.31 -12.34 5.83
CA GLU A 44 -3.60 -12.92 4.70
C GLU A 44 -4.00 -14.37 4.41
N SER A 45 -4.41 -15.13 5.44
CA SER A 45 -4.96 -16.48 5.28
C SER A 45 -6.28 -16.50 4.48
N GLU A 46 -7.10 -15.45 4.57
CA GLU A 46 -8.36 -15.35 3.82
C GLU A 46 -8.13 -15.21 2.31
N LYS A 47 -6.93 -14.76 1.88
CA LYS A 47 -6.55 -14.75 0.46
C LYS A 47 -6.47 -16.16 -0.14
N ILE A 48 -6.50 -17.22 0.67
CA ILE A 48 -6.48 -18.64 0.25
C ILE A 48 -7.88 -19.14 -0.09
N CYS A 49 -8.88 -18.64 0.64
CA CYS A 49 -10.22 -19.21 0.70
C CYS A 49 -11.25 -18.36 -0.05
N MET A 50 -10.89 -17.74 -1.18
CA MET A 50 -11.85 -16.98 -2.00
C MET A 50 -12.76 -17.97 -2.78
N PRO A 51 -14.05 -18.17 -2.40
CA PRO A 51 -15.04 -18.87 -3.22
C PRO A 51 -15.67 -17.87 -4.20
N ASP A 52 -16.63 -18.32 -5.01
CA ASP A 52 -17.13 -17.70 -6.25
C ASP A 52 -17.33 -16.18 -6.30
N TRP A 53 -17.02 -15.65 -7.48
CA TRP A 53 -16.78 -14.24 -7.79
C TRP A 53 -18.04 -13.53 -8.29
N SER A 54 -18.72 -12.78 -7.41
CA SER A 54 -19.88 -11.97 -7.82
C SER A 54 -19.79 -10.48 -7.44
N SER A 55 -18.68 -9.98 -6.91
CA SER A 55 -18.54 -8.54 -6.61
C SER A 55 -17.45 -7.87 -7.46
N ASP A 56 -17.75 -6.66 -7.93
CA ASP A 56 -16.88 -5.73 -8.66
C ASP A 56 -15.61 -5.30 -7.89
N GLU A 57 -15.33 -5.89 -6.73
CA GLU A 57 -14.27 -5.52 -5.79
C GLU A 57 -12.85 -5.83 -6.26
N ASP A 58 -12.71 -6.77 -7.19
CA ASP A 58 -11.41 -7.18 -7.75
C ASP A 58 -11.28 -6.82 -9.23
N GLN A 59 -11.89 -5.71 -9.66
CA GLN A 59 -11.57 -5.04 -10.95
C GLN A 59 -10.12 -4.50 -11.04
N TYR A 60 -9.22 -4.94 -10.14
CA TYR A 60 -7.80 -4.64 -10.22
C TYR A 60 -7.03 -5.55 -11.18
N LEU A 61 -7.68 -6.56 -11.74
CA LEU A 61 -7.04 -7.52 -12.62
C LEU A 61 -7.71 -7.54 -13.99
N THR A 62 -7.50 -6.46 -14.74
CA THR A 62 -7.71 -6.51 -16.18
C THR A 62 -6.78 -7.57 -16.76
N GLU A 63 -7.26 -8.31 -17.74
CA GLU A 63 -6.47 -9.28 -18.50
C GLU A 63 -5.14 -8.68 -18.97
N GLU A 64 -5.13 -7.39 -19.30
CA GLU A 64 -3.97 -6.59 -19.70
C GLU A 64 -2.85 -6.54 -18.64
N ARG A 65 -3.17 -6.30 -17.36
CA ARG A 65 -2.13 -6.29 -16.31
C ARG A 65 -1.55 -7.67 -16.05
N LEU A 66 -2.39 -8.70 -16.15
CA LEU A 66 -1.93 -10.09 -16.06
C LEU A 66 -1.00 -10.44 -17.23
N VAL A 67 -1.29 -9.93 -18.42
CA VAL A 67 -0.41 -10.03 -19.61
C VAL A 67 0.92 -9.31 -19.38
N ASP A 68 0.91 -8.09 -18.83
CA ASP A 68 2.13 -7.32 -18.54
C ASP A 68 3.06 -8.04 -17.55
N GLU A 69 2.50 -8.65 -16.51
CA GLU A 69 3.33 -9.43 -15.58
C GLU A 69 3.79 -10.77 -16.17
N VAL A 70 3.01 -11.38 -17.07
CA VAL A 70 3.50 -12.53 -17.86
C VAL A 70 4.66 -12.11 -18.77
N LEU A 71 4.65 -10.88 -19.30
CA LEU A 71 5.78 -10.31 -20.04
C LEU A 71 7.02 -10.10 -19.15
N ASN A 72 6.88 -9.96 -17.85
CA ASN A 72 8.03 -9.85 -16.93
C ASN A 72 8.69 -11.21 -16.60
N LEU A 73 7.99 -12.33 -16.84
CA LEU A 73 8.53 -13.66 -16.60
C LEU A 73 9.67 -14.03 -17.56
N LYS A 74 10.56 -14.92 -17.13
CA LYS A 74 11.60 -15.47 -18.00
C LYS A 74 10.99 -16.44 -19.00
N LEU A 75 11.52 -16.51 -20.23
CA LEU A 75 11.01 -17.40 -21.29
C LEU A 75 10.80 -18.87 -20.84
N PRO A 76 11.69 -19.49 -20.04
CA PRO A 76 11.46 -20.84 -19.53
C PRO A 76 10.24 -20.98 -18.61
N GLU A 77 9.90 -19.92 -17.87
CA GLU A 77 8.74 -19.88 -16.97
C GLU A 77 7.44 -19.74 -17.77
N ILE A 78 7.46 -18.87 -18.79
CA ILE A 78 6.34 -18.70 -19.73
C ILE A 78 6.07 -20.03 -20.47
N LYS A 79 7.11 -20.71 -20.97
CA LYS A 79 6.97 -22.03 -21.60
C LYS A 79 6.35 -23.07 -20.66
N ARG A 80 6.75 -23.07 -19.39
CA ARG A 80 6.19 -23.96 -18.35
C ARG A 80 4.71 -23.64 -18.09
N LEU A 81 4.37 -22.36 -18.04
CA LEU A 81 3.00 -21.89 -17.85
C LEU A 81 2.11 -22.26 -19.04
N CYS A 82 2.59 -22.10 -20.28
CA CYS A 82 1.89 -22.56 -21.48
C CYS A 82 1.58 -24.06 -21.39
N LYS A 83 2.55 -24.90 -21.01
CA LYS A 83 2.34 -26.35 -20.84
C LYS A 83 1.29 -26.67 -19.77
N GLN A 84 1.30 -25.97 -18.64
CA GLN A 84 0.30 -26.13 -17.56
C GLN A 84 -1.13 -25.72 -17.98
N CYS A 85 -1.23 -24.82 -18.95
CA CYS A 85 -2.49 -24.35 -19.53
C CYS A 85 -2.89 -25.14 -20.80
N GLY A 86 -2.14 -26.18 -21.19
CA GLY A 86 -2.38 -26.92 -22.43
C GLY A 86 -2.26 -26.04 -23.68
N ILE A 87 -1.30 -25.12 -23.70
CA ILE A 87 -1.01 -24.20 -24.80
C ILE A 87 0.31 -24.63 -25.45
N ASP A 88 0.39 -24.55 -26.78
CA ASP A 88 1.65 -24.80 -27.50
C ASP A 88 2.75 -23.86 -26.98
N SER A 89 3.90 -24.44 -26.62
CA SER A 89 5.00 -23.74 -25.94
C SER A 89 6.19 -23.40 -26.86
N ARG A 90 5.98 -23.44 -28.18
CA ARG A 90 6.97 -23.10 -29.21
C ARG A 90 6.79 -21.65 -29.68
N GLY A 91 7.88 -21.03 -30.12
CA GLY A 91 7.88 -19.66 -30.64
C GLY A 91 8.60 -18.66 -29.73
N SER A 92 8.47 -17.38 -30.08
CA SER A 92 9.07 -16.27 -29.36
C SER A 92 8.34 -16.00 -28.04
N LYS A 93 8.94 -15.19 -27.16
CA LYS A 93 8.31 -14.78 -25.89
C LYS A 93 6.96 -14.10 -26.13
N MET A 94 6.87 -13.24 -27.14
CA MET A 94 5.66 -12.51 -27.47
C MET A 94 4.55 -13.44 -27.99
N ASP A 95 4.90 -14.42 -28.83
CA ASP A 95 3.93 -15.40 -29.35
C ASP A 95 3.28 -16.21 -28.22
N LEU A 96 4.06 -16.56 -27.20
CA LEU A 96 3.57 -17.31 -26.05
C LEU A 96 2.67 -16.46 -25.15
N VAL A 97 3.01 -15.18 -24.98
CA VAL A 97 2.20 -14.21 -24.21
C VAL A 97 0.86 -13.97 -24.89
N LEU A 98 0.85 -13.74 -26.20
CA LEU A 98 -0.37 -13.54 -26.97
C LEU A 98 -1.28 -14.78 -26.90
N ARG A 99 -0.73 -15.99 -27.03
CA ARG A 99 -1.52 -17.23 -26.86
C ARG A 99 -2.05 -17.43 -25.45
N LEU A 100 -1.28 -17.03 -24.42
CA LEU A 100 -1.75 -17.04 -23.04
C LEU A 100 -2.91 -16.07 -22.89
N ARG A 101 -2.81 -14.84 -23.42
CA ARG A 101 -3.87 -13.84 -23.47
C ARG A 101 -5.16 -14.39 -24.07
N ASP A 102 -5.09 -14.87 -25.31
CA ASP A 102 -6.28 -15.37 -26.01
C ASP A 102 -6.99 -16.50 -25.23
N LYS A 103 -6.21 -17.33 -24.52
CA LYS A 103 -6.75 -18.45 -23.74
C LYS A 103 -7.13 -18.08 -22.30
N MET A 104 -6.75 -16.89 -21.82
CA MET A 104 -7.17 -16.34 -20.52
C MET A 104 -8.64 -15.93 -20.50
N ALA A 105 -9.32 -15.85 -21.66
CA ALA A 105 -10.78 -15.82 -21.73
C ALA A 105 -11.43 -17.03 -21.02
N SER A 106 -10.71 -18.16 -20.92
CA SER A 106 -11.12 -19.29 -20.09
C SER A 106 -10.76 -19.07 -18.61
N ARG A 107 -11.78 -19.17 -17.75
CA ARG A 107 -11.64 -19.03 -16.29
C ARG A 107 -10.59 -19.98 -15.67
N ALA A 108 -10.49 -21.20 -16.17
CA ALA A 108 -9.54 -22.19 -15.67
C ALA A 108 -8.08 -21.82 -16.00
N THR A 109 -7.86 -21.28 -17.20
CA THR A 109 -6.55 -20.80 -17.66
C THR A 109 -6.18 -19.53 -16.92
N TYR A 110 -7.10 -18.57 -16.82
CA TYR A 110 -6.92 -17.34 -16.05
C TYR A 110 -6.45 -17.63 -14.62
N ASN A 111 -7.14 -18.53 -13.90
CA ASN A 111 -6.77 -18.89 -12.53
C ASN A 111 -5.39 -19.57 -12.42
N LYS A 112 -4.97 -20.34 -13.43
CA LYS A 112 -3.63 -20.96 -13.48
C LYS A 112 -2.53 -19.94 -13.74
N VAL A 113 -2.76 -19.03 -14.69
CA VAL A 113 -1.85 -17.92 -15.01
C VAL A 113 -1.74 -17.00 -13.80
N PHE A 114 -2.86 -16.60 -13.21
CA PHE A 114 -2.92 -15.82 -11.98
C PHE A 114 -2.18 -16.51 -10.83
N LYS A 115 -2.44 -17.78 -10.53
CA LYS A 115 -1.70 -18.51 -9.48
C LYS A 115 -0.20 -18.60 -9.76
N LYS A 116 0.23 -18.63 -11.01
CA LYS A 116 1.66 -18.75 -11.35
C LYS A 116 2.39 -17.41 -11.27
N VAL A 117 1.74 -16.35 -11.72
CA VAL A 117 2.29 -15.00 -11.80
C VAL A 117 2.12 -14.25 -10.47
N TRP A 118 0.97 -14.39 -9.80
CA TRP A 118 0.63 -13.75 -8.51
C TRP A 118 0.70 -14.69 -7.30
N GLY A 119 0.79 -16.00 -7.49
CA GLY A 119 1.32 -16.90 -6.45
C GLY A 119 2.85 -16.83 -6.33
N ALA A 120 3.50 -15.96 -7.12
CA ALA A 120 4.86 -15.52 -6.89
C ALA A 120 4.93 -14.71 -5.58
N SER A 121 6.02 -14.93 -4.84
CA SER A 121 6.35 -14.42 -3.49
C SER A 121 5.72 -13.09 -3.09
N GLY A 122 5.18 -13.02 -1.88
CA GLY A 122 4.69 -11.77 -1.32
C GLY A 122 5.80 -10.74 -1.06
N GLY A 123 5.42 -9.47 -1.22
CA GLY A 123 6.25 -8.31 -0.98
C GLY A 123 6.03 -7.73 0.42
N TRP A 124 6.01 -6.40 0.53
CA TRP A 124 5.68 -5.73 1.77
C TRP A 124 4.98 -4.40 1.50
N ALA A 125 3.88 -4.18 2.22
CA ALA A 125 3.12 -2.96 2.23
C ALA A 125 3.64 -2.00 3.31
N VAL A 126 3.59 -0.70 3.04
CA VAL A 126 4.01 0.35 3.97
C VAL A 126 3.04 1.51 3.94
N ILE A 127 2.73 2.07 5.11
CA ILE A 127 2.02 3.34 5.23
C ILE A 127 2.99 4.35 5.83
N THR A 128 3.16 5.48 5.14
CA THR A 128 4.03 6.58 5.57
C THR A 128 3.23 7.85 5.82
N CYS A 129 3.71 8.71 6.71
CA CYS A 129 3.22 10.08 6.79
C CYS A 129 3.74 10.91 5.61
N PRO A 130 3.20 12.11 5.36
CA PRO A 130 3.62 12.96 4.22
C PRO A 130 5.11 13.31 4.18
N CYS A 131 5.82 13.15 5.30
CA CYS A 131 7.26 13.39 5.36
C CYS A 131 8.12 12.13 5.22
N GLY A 132 7.49 11.00 4.92
CA GLY A 132 8.12 9.71 4.72
C GLY A 132 8.38 8.90 5.98
N VAL A 133 7.96 9.34 7.18
CA VAL A 133 8.10 8.49 8.40
C VAL A 133 7.12 7.32 8.27
N ILE A 134 7.63 6.11 8.48
CA ILE A 134 6.85 4.88 8.36
C ILE A 134 6.02 4.66 9.62
N TYR A 135 4.70 4.58 9.47
CA TYR A 135 3.76 4.32 10.56
C TYR A 135 3.30 2.87 10.62
N SER A 136 3.29 2.18 9.48
CA SER A 136 2.85 0.79 9.39
C SER A 136 3.63 0.01 8.35
N ILE A 137 3.88 -1.26 8.64
CA ILE A 137 4.56 -2.19 7.76
C ILE A 137 3.78 -3.50 7.79
N LYS A 138 3.52 -4.08 6.61
CA LYS A 138 3.04 -5.44 6.48
C LYS A 138 3.87 -6.23 5.47
N PHE A 139 4.67 -7.19 5.91
CA PHE A 139 5.24 -8.25 5.09
C PHE A 139 4.13 -9.21 4.67
N ASN A 140 4.02 -9.43 3.37
CA ASN A 140 3.01 -10.29 2.78
C ASN A 140 3.67 -11.60 2.37
N LEU A 141 3.03 -12.72 2.66
CA LEU A 141 3.32 -14.04 2.11
C LEU A 141 2.80 -14.19 0.68
N ARG A 142 1.70 -13.50 0.38
CA ARG A 142 1.03 -13.46 -0.94
C ARG A 142 1.20 -12.08 -1.56
N SER A 143 0.79 -11.94 -2.82
CA SER A 143 0.80 -10.64 -3.48
C SER A 143 0.05 -9.59 -2.66
N GLU A 144 0.57 -8.37 -2.69
CA GLU A 144 -0.01 -7.21 -2.04
C GLU A 144 -1.36 -6.86 -2.69
N SER A 145 -2.32 -6.46 -1.88
CA SER A 145 -3.68 -6.13 -2.30
C SER A 145 -4.29 -5.05 -1.40
N PRO A 146 -5.41 -4.42 -1.80
CA PRO A 146 -6.11 -3.47 -0.94
C PRO A 146 -6.47 -4.02 0.45
N ARG A 147 -6.66 -5.34 0.56
CA ARG A 147 -6.83 -6.06 1.83
C ARG A 147 -5.72 -5.81 2.84
N ASP A 148 -4.47 -5.74 2.38
CA ASP A 148 -3.32 -5.53 3.25
C ASP A 148 -3.32 -4.13 3.87
N PHE A 149 -3.71 -3.12 3.08
CA PHE A 149 -3.86 -1.75 3.56
C PHE A 149 -5.12 -1.58 4.42
N ALA A 150 -6.21 -2.28 4.12
CA ALA A 150 -7.40 -2.29 4.96
C ALA A 150 -7.09 -2.85 6.35
N ASP A 151 -6.38 -3.98 6.44
CA ASP A 151 -5.90 -4.54 7.71
C ASP A 151 -5.09 -3.53 8.51
N LEU A 152 -4.14 -2.84 7.86
CA LEU A 152 -3.31 -1.83 8.50
C LEU A 152 -4.13 -0.62 8.98
N LEU A 153 -4.97 -0.04 8.13
CA LEU A 153 -5.75 1.16 8.43
C LEU A 153 -6.78 0.92 9.54
N LEU A 154 -7.49 -0.21 9.51
CA LEU A 154 -8.44 -0.59 10.56
C LEU A 154 -7.76 -0.91 11.91
N SER A 155 -6.46 -1.20 11.88
CA SER A 155 -5.65 -1.39 13.09
C SER A 155 -5.12 -0.07 13.68
N TRP A 156 -5.36 1.09 13.05
CA TRP A 156 -4.97 2.39 13.59
C TRP A 156 -5.93 2.85 14.69
N LYS A 157 -5.38 3.54 15.69
CA LYS A 157 -6.15 4.16 16.78
C LYS A 157 -7.11 5.22 16.27
N PHE A 158 -6.69 5.97 15.25
CA PHE A 158 -7.49 6.98 14.57
C PHE A 158 -7.34 6.75 13.07
N PHE A 159 -8.46 6.57 12.37
CA PHE A 159 -8.46 6.45 10.92
C PHE A 159 -8.02 7.79 10.29
N PRO A 160 -7.12 7.80 9.30
CA PRO A 160 -6.61 9.05 8.71
C PRO A 160 -7.71 9.79 7.93
N ASN A 161 -7.75 11.12 8.01
CA ASN A 161 -8.69 11.93 7.21
C ASN A 161 -8.41 11.85 5.70
N ILE A 162 -7.14 11.69 5.31
CA ILE A 162 -6.72 11.57 3.91
C ILE A 162 -5.85 10.33 3.77
N THR A 163 -6.25 9.41 2.90
CA THR A 163 -5.45 8.26 2.49
C THR A 163 -5.12 8.42 1.01
N VAL A 164 -3.83 8.50 0.66
CA VAL A 164 -3.39 8.45 -0.74
C VAL A 164 -2.95 7.05 -1.06
N TYR A 165 -3.49 6.48 -2.13
CA TYR A 165 -3.23 5.11 -2.53
C TYR A 165 -3.33 4.96 -4.05
N ASP A 166 -2.58 4.02 -4.63
CA ASP A 166 -2.54 3.81 -6.08
C ASP A 166 -3.84 3.20 -6.62
N TYR A 167 -4.63 2.56 -5.73
CA TYR A 167 -5.94 2.03 -6.08
C TYR A 167 -7.03 2.37 -5.06
N PRO A 168 -7.44 3.65 -4.99
CA PRO A 168 -8.40 4.11 -3.99
C PRO A 168 -9.71 3.35 -4.05
N ARG A 169 -10.23 3.09 -5.25
CA ARG A 169 -11.50 2.41 -5.49
C ARG A 169 -11.55 1.02 -4.86
N GLY A 170 -10.52 0.19 -5.08
CA GLY A 170 -10.47 -1.14 -4.46
C GLY A 170 -10.32 -1.09 -2.96
N LEU A 171 -9.53 -0.14 -2.44
CA LEU A 171 -9.39 0.04 -1.00
C LEU A 171 -10.71 0.45 -0.35
N VAL A 172 -11.43 1.39 -0.94
CA VAL A 172 -12.76 1.82 -0.49
C VAL A 172 -13.74 0.67 -0.51
N SER A 173 -13.83 -0.06 -1.63
CA SER A 173 -14.77 -1.18 -1.78
C SER A 173 -14.48 -2.27 -0.75
N HIS A 174 -13.20 -2.57 -0.54
CA HIS A 174 -12.81 -3.60 0.41
C HIS A 174 -13.09 -3.21 1.87
N LEU A 175 -12.87 -1.93 2.23
CA LEU A 175 -13.21 -1.41 3.55
C LEU A 175 -14.73 -1.37 3.79
N LYS A 176 -15.51 -0.99 2.77
CA LYS A 176 -16.99 -1.00 2.84
C LYS A 176 -17.52 -2.40 3.15
N ASN A 177 -16.94 -3.42 2.53
CA ASN A 177 -17.32 -4.80 2.78
C ASN A 177 -16.86 -5.34 4.14
N ARG A 178 -15.69 -4.89 4.58
CA ARG A 178 -15.13 -5.25 5.90
C ARG A 178 -15.91 -4.64 7.05
N CYS A 179 -16.41 -3.41 6.86
CA CYS A 179 -17.06 -2.62 7.90
C CYS A 179 -18.32 -1.93 7.34
N PRO A 180 -19.38 -2.67 6.98
CA PRO A 180 -20.56 -2.09 6.33
C PRO A 180 -21.27 -1.05 7.21
N GLU A 181 -21.36 -1.31 8.51
CA GLU A 181 -22.04 -0.42 9.48
C GLU A 181 -21.18 0.77 9.93
N ASP A 182 -19.86 0.71 9.73
CA ASP A 182 -18.89 1.72 10.18
C ASP A 182 -17.85 1.97 9.08
N THR A 183 -18.32 2.17 7.85
CA THR A 183 -17.45 2.36 6.69
C THR A 183 -16.71 3.70 6.83
N PRO A 184 -15.36 3.73 6.83
CA PRO A 184 -14.64 4.99 7.03
C PRO A 184 -14.86 6.02 5.92
N PHE A 185 -14.88 5.57 4.66
CA PHE A 185 -14.99 6.43 3.46
C PHE A 185 -16.45 6.69 3.06
N THR A 186 -17.23 7.28 3.96
CA THR A 186 -18.68 7.51 3.75
C THR A 186 -18.99 8.56 2.68
N ILE A 187 -18.21 9.65 2.64
CA ILE A 187 -18.49 10.80 1.77
C ILE A 187 -18.14 10.42 0.33
N HIS A 188 -19.17 10.33 -0.53
CA HIS A 188 -19.04 9.99 -1.95
C HIS A 188 -18.09 8.82 -2.21
N GLU A 189 -18.11 7.78 -1.36
CA GLU A 189 -17.19 6.63 -1.43
C GLU A 189 -15.71 7.05 -1.41
N GLY A 190 -15.38 8.01 -0.55
CA GLY A 190 -14.05 8.58 -0.38
C GLY A 190 -13.61 9.57 -1.46
N ARG A 191 -14.49 9.98 -2.39
CA ARG A 191 -14.21 11.03 -3.39
C ARG A 191 -14.42 12.42 -2.78
N LEU A 192 -13.79 13.43 -3.38
CA LEU A 192 -13.91 14.82 -2.92
C LEU A 192 -15.29 15.42 -3.18
N LEU A 193 -15.95 14.98 -4.26
CA LEU A 193 -17.29 15.42 -4.66
C LEU A 193 -18.09 14.25 -5.22
N ASP A 194 -19.41 14.47 -5.31
CA ASP A 194 -20.32 13.57 -6.00
C ASP A 194 -19.96 13.43 -7.49
N PRO A 195 -20.01 12.22 -8.08
CA PRO A 195 -19.59 11.98 -9.47
C PRO A 195 -20.64 12.42 -10.49
N THR A 196 -21.04 13.69 -10.44
CA THR A 196 -21.91 14.30 -11.45
C THR A 196 -21.12 14.59 -12.73
N ALA A 197 -21.80 14.56 -13.89
CA ALA A 197 -21.19 14.91 -15.17
C ALA A 197 -20.53 16.31 -15.16
N LYS A 198 -21.10 17.26 -14.39
CA LYS A 198 -20.54 18.60 -14.22
C LYS A 198 -19.20 18.56 -13.47
N ASN A 199 -19.14 17.86 -12.33
CA ASN A 199 -17.93 17.79 -11.51
C ASN A 199 -16.81 17.08 -12.26
N ILE A 200 -17.12 15.97 -12.94
CA ILE A 200 -16.16 15.21 -13.75
C ILE A 200 -15.58 16.09 -14.86
N ARG A 201 -16.42 16.83 -15.60
CA ARG A 201 -15.96 17.77 -16.64
C ARG A 201 -15.07 18.88 -16.06
N GLN A 202 -15.48 19.51 -14.96
CA GLN A 202 -14.69 20.57 -14.33
C GLN A 202 -13.33 20.08 -13.84
N ALA A 203 -13.26 18.85 -13.31
CA ALA A 203 -12.02 18.20 -12.92
C ALA A 203 -11.13 17.89 -14.14
N ALA A 204 -11.72 17.35 -15.21
CA ALA A 204 -11.01 17.05 -16.46
C ALA A 204 -10.42 18.29 -17.13
N GLU A 205 -11.10 19.43 -17.00
CA GLU A 205 -10.62 20.73 -17.48
C GLU A 205 -9.60 21.39 -16.54
N GLY A 206 -9.25 20.78 -15.39
CA GLY A 206 -8.36 21.34 -14.39
C GLY A 206 -8.90 22.58 -13.67
N LYS A 207 -10.21 22.82 -13.74
CA LYS A 207 -10.88 24.01 -13.17
C LYS A 207 -11.50 23.75 -11.79
N LEU A 208 -11.51 22.50 -11.34
CA LEU A 208 -12.10 22.12 -10.08
C LEU A 208 -11.11 22.29 -8.92
N GLN A 209 -11.54 22.99 -7.87
CA GLN A 209 -10.85 23.04 -6.59
C GLN A 209 -11.83 22.76 -5.44
N VAL A 210 -11.41 21.93 -4.49
CA VAL A 210 -12.17 21.58 -3.29
C VAL A 210 -11.34 22.02 -2.08
N SER A 211 -11.84 23.02 -1.36
CA SER A 211 -11.18 23.51 -0.15
C SER A 211 -11.51 22.63 1.05
N LEU A 212 -10.46 22.14 1.72
CA LEU A 212 -10.53 21.41 2.98
C LEU A 212 -9.78 22.20 4.08
N PRO A 213 -10.37 23.31 4.60
CA PRO A 213 -9.65 24.24 5.47
C PRO A 213 -9.18 23.60 6.79
N TRP A 214 -9.87 22.54 7.22
CA TRP A 214 -9.53 21.79 8.43
C TRP A 214 -8.20 21.02 8.34
N LEU A 215 -7.60 20.93 7.14
CA LEU A 215 -6.22 20.45 6.96
C LEU A 215 -5.17 21.49 7.39
N LYS A 216 -5.52 22.79 7.37
CA LYS A 216 -4.64 23.88 7.80
C LYS A 216 -4.90 24.28 9.25
N HIS A 217 -6.17 24.41 9.61
CA HIS A 217 -6.59 24.87 10.93
C HIS A 217 -7.54 23.84 11.53
N LYS A 218 -7.19 23.30 12.70
CA LYS A 218 -8.05 22.33 13.38
C LYS A 218 -9.47 22.88 13.52
N LYS A 219 -10.46 22.06 13.17
CA LYS A 219 -11.88 22.41 13.24
C LYS A 219 -12.32 22.52 14.69
N GLU A 220 -12.92 23.66 15.03
CA GLU A 220 -13.51 23.94 16.35
C GLU A 220 -14.95 24.44 16.18
N PRO A 221 -15.94 23.86 16.88
CA PRO A 221 -15.81 22.70 17.77
C PRO A 221 -15.47 21.43 17.00
N LYS A 222 -14.73 20.53 17.65
CA LYS A 222 -14.40 19.20 17.11
C LYS A 222 -15.67 18.40 16.79
N GLU A 223 -15.71 17.76 15.62
CA GLU A 223 -16.78 16.86 15.23
C GLU A 223 -16.76 15.56 16.06
N LYS A 224 -17.94 14.97 16.30
CA LYS A 224 -18.06 13.67 16.96
C LYS A 224 -17.33 12.61 16.11
N GLY A 225 -16.42 11.87 16.73
CA GLY A 225 -15.57 10.91 16.01
C GLY A 225 -14.45 11.55 15.18
N GLY A 226 -14.27 12.88 15.24
CA GLY A 226 -13.26 13.59 14.48
C GLY A 226 -11.83 13.17 14.85
N HIS A 227 -10.93 13.20 13.86
CA HIS A 227 -9.52 12.92 14.06
C HIS A 227 -8.89 13.95 15.02
N PRO A 228 -8.03 13.55 15.97
CA PRO A 228 -7.52 14.45 17.01
C PRO A 228 -6.73 15.66 16.49
N VAL A 229 -6.07 15.52 15.33
CA VAL A 229 -5.25 16.59 14.73
C VAL A 229 -6.09 17.62 13.97
N THR A 230 -7.10 17.18 13.22
CA THR A 230 -7.86 18.04 12.31
C THR A 230 -9.21 18.48 12.87
N GLY A 231 -9.74 17.77 13.86
CA GLY A 231 -11.08 17.98 14.38
C GLY A 231 -12.21 17.52 13.44
N SER A 232 -11.88 17.06 12.24
CA SER A 232 -12.82 16.62 11.20
C SER A 232 -13.06 15.11 11.28
N SER A 233 -14.30 14.66 11.11
CA SER A 233 -14.69 13.26 10.94
C SER A 233 -14.77 12.84 9.47
N GLN A 234 -14.34 13.70 8.55
CA GLN A 234 -14.36 13.42 7.12
C GLN A 234 -13.14 12.60 6.70
N HIS A 235 -13.35 11.58 5.88
CA HIS A 235 -12.31 10.68 5.39
C HIS A 235 -12.38 10.53 3.87
N TYR A 236 -11.25 10.73 3.19
CA TYR A 236 -11.14 10.64 1.73
C TYR A 236 -10.04 9.66 1.33
N CYS A 237 -10.27 8.95 0.22
CA CYS A 237 -9.31 8.04 -0.39
C CYS A 237 -8.96 8.60 -1.78
N LEU A 238 -7.77 9.17 -1.86
CA LEU A 238 -7.27 9.96 -2.99
C LEU A 238 -6.20 9.19 -3.77
N SER A 239 -6.00 9.56 -5.03
CA SER A 239 -4.95 9.04 -5.90
C SER A 239 -3.89 10.11 -6.13
N ASP A 240 -2.64 9.68 -6.17
CA ASP A 240 -1.54 10.51 -6.64
C ASP A 240 -1.57 10.68 -8.17
N GLY A 241 -1.16 11.85 -8.66
CA GLY A 241 -1.21 12.19 -10.08
C GLY A 241 -0.37 11.28 -10.98
N PHE A 242 0.69 10.66 -10.44
CA PHE A 242 1.58 9.77 -11.19
C PHE A 242 0.93 8.43 -11.59
N HIS A 243 -0.08 7.97 -10.85
CA HIS A 243 -0.73 6.66 -11.08
C HIS A 243 -2.02 6.75 -11.92
N GLN A 244 -2.28 7.92 -12.53
CA GLN A 244 -3.49 8.18 -13.33
C GLN A 244 -3.66 7.27 -14.54
N HIS A 245 -2.56 6.79 -15.15
CA HIS A 245 -2.62 5.95 -16.36
C HIS A 245 -3.33 4.59 -16.14
N ASN A 246 -3.47 4.17 -14.88
CA ASN A 246 -4.14 2.92 -14.52
C ASN A 246 -5.66 3.08 -14.29
N ASN A 247 -6.19 4.32 -14.30
CA ASN A 247 -7.60 4.57 -14.03
C ASN A 247 -8.45 4.50 -15.30
N LYS A 248 -9.33 3.50 -15.35
CA LYS A 248 -10.33 3.32 -16.42
C LYS A 248 -11.68 3.99 -16.11
N ASP A 249 -11.88 4.45 -14.87
CA ASP A 249 -13.14 5.03 -14.41
C ASP A 249 -13.03 6.57 -14.37
N GLU A 250 -13.84 7.26 -15.18
CA GLU A 250 -13.85 8.72 -15.25
C GLU A 250 -14.14 9.38 -13.90
N ARG A 251 -14.82 8.68 -12.99
CA ARG A 251 -15.17 9.20 -11.66
C ARG A 251 -13.95 9.35 -10.75
N ASP A 252 -12.88 8.59 -11.00
CA ASP A 252 -11.67 8.64 -10.17
C ASP A 252 -10.87 9.94 -10.38
N ILE A 253 -11.21 10.75 -11.41
CA ILE A 253 -10.68 12.10 -11.53
C ILE A 253 -11.00 12.96 -10.28
N LEU A 254 -12.11 12.69 -9.60
CA LEU A 254 -12.53 13.37 -8.36
C LEU A 254 -11.77 12.90 -7.11
N ARG A 255 -10.77 12.02 -7.28
CA ARG A 255 -9.87 11.56 -6.22
C ARG A 255 -8.47 12.18 -6.32
N GLN A 256 -8.24 13.04 -7.31
CA GLN A 256 -6.94 13.66 -7.51
C GLN A 256 -6.57 14.58 -6.36
N THR A 257 -5.35 14.42 -5.84
CA THR A 257 -4.83 15.26 -4.75
C THR A 257 -4.70 16.73 -5.16
N GLU A 258 -4.50 17.00 -6.45
CA GLU A 258 -4.33 18.31 -7.07
C GLU A 258 -5.59 19.18 -6.96
N ILE A 259 -6.76 18.55 -6.81
CA ILE A 259 -8.04 19.24 -6.60
C ILE A 259 -8.09 19.93 -5.24
N VAL A 260 -7.26 19.54 -4.26
CA VAL A 260 -7.25 20.09 -2.90
C VAL A 260 -6.06 21.02 -2.69
N PRO A 261 -6.26 22.36 -2.72
CA PRO A 261 -5.15 23.32 -2.58
C PRO A 261 -4.41 23.19 -1.26
N GLU A 262 -5.07 22.75 -0.19
CA GLU A 262 -4.45 22.57 1.12
C GLU A 262 -3.45 21.39 1.19
N LEU A 263 -3.46 20.48 0.22
CA LEU A 263 -2.48 19.38 0.11
C LEU A 263 -1.22 19.78 -0.65
N ALA A 264 -1.29 20.85 -1.45
CA ALA A 264 -0.17 21.33 -2.26
C ALA A 264 1.06 21.65 -1.39
N GLY A 265 2.20 21.06 -1.75
CA GLY A 265 3.46 21.21 -1.02
C GLY A 265 3.55 20.53 0.35
N ARG A 266 2.44 19.96 0.85
CA ARG A 266 2.41 19.20 2.12
C ARG A 266 2.50 17.70 1.91
N LEU A 267 2.00 17.21 0.79
CA LEU A 267 2.04 15.80 0.42
C LEU A 267 3.25 15.56 -0.49
N ASN A 268 4.14 14.67 -0.06
CA ASN A 268 5.22 14.18 -0.91
C ASN A 268 4.90 12.73 -1.30
N SER A 269 4.22 12.58 -2.43
CA SER A 269 3.75 11.28 -2.92
C SER A 269 4.89 10.35 -3.34
N GLN A 270 6.06 10.90 -3.69
CA GLN A 270 7.25 10.13 -4.03
C GLN A 270 7.95 9.49 -2.82
N CYS A 271 7.54 9.80 -1.58
CA CYS A 271 8.21 9.27 -0.38
C CYS A 271 8.23 7.73 -0.35
N ALA A 272 7.10 7.10 -0.68
CA ALA A 272 7.00 5.65 -0.70
C ALA A 272 7.89 5.06 -1.81
N GLU A 273 7.86 5.62 -3.01
CA GLU A 273 8.69 5.18 -4.14
C GLU A 273 10.19 5.31 -3.84
N GLN A 274 10.62 6.43 -3.25
CA GLN A 274 12.00 6.66 -2.83
C GLN A 274 12.44 5.68 -1.74
N LEU A 275 11.55 5.38 -0.79
CA LEU A 275 11.78 4.34 0.22
C LEU A 275 11.98 2.98 -0.44
N PHE A 276 11.07 2.57 -1.33
CA PHE A 276 11.20 1.31 -2.06
C PHE A 276 12.47 1.27 -2.91
N ALA A 277 12.81 2.35 -3.61
CA ALA A 277 14.04 2.45 -4.40
C ALA A 277 15.30 2.29 -3.53
N GLY A 278 15.32 2.90 -2.35
CA GLY A 278 16.38 2.73 -1.37
C GLY A 278 16.48 1.28 -0.88
N MET A 279 15.34 0.66 -0.57
CA MET A 279 15.27 -0.73 -0.09
C MET A 279 15.68 -1.74 -1.15
N ARG A 280 15.37 -1.49 -2.44
CA ARG A 280 15.77 -2.37 -3.55
C ARG A 280 17.28 -2.62 -3.61
N LYS A 281 18.10 -1.67 -3.15
CA LYS A 281 19.56 -1.83 -3.07
C LYS A 281 19.98 -2.96 -2.13
N ASN A 282 19.14 -3.30 -1.15
CA ASN A 282 19.39 -4.37 -0.18
C ASN A 282 18.82 -5.72 -0.61
N ASN A 283 18.03 -5.79 -1.71
CA ASN A 283 17.30 -7.00 -2.10
C ASN A 283 18.21 -8.21 -2.29
N TYR A 284 19.40 -8.01 -2.87
CA TYR A 284 20.35 -9.11 -3.06
C TYR A 284 20.69 -9.80 -1.74
N PHE A 285 20.99 -9.02 -0.70
CA PHE A 285 21.35 -9.57 0.61
C PHE A 285 20.13 -10.09 1.36
N LEU A 286 19.03 -9.33 1.36
CA LEU A 286 17.81 -9.72 2.09
C LEU A 286 17.23 -11.03 1.56
N ASN A 287 17.21 -11.23 0.24
CA ASN A 287 16.65 -12.42 -0.38
C ASN A 287 17.50 -13.69 -0.16
N MET A 288 18.73 -13.55 0.37
CA MET A 288 19.59 -14.68 0.73
C MET A 288 19.42 -15.11 2.20
N LEU A 289 18.65 -14.37 2.98
CA LEU A 289 18.41 -14.67 4.40
C LEU A 289 17.25 -15.65 4.59
N THR A 290 17.24 -16.31 5.75
CA THR A 290 16.02 -16.99 6.20
C THR A 290 14.87 -15.99 6.35
N PRO A 291 13.60 -16.39 6.19
CA PRO A 291 12.47 -15.47 6.29
C PRO A 291 12.42 -14.69 7.62
N SER A 292 12.74 -15.33 8.74
CA SER A 292 12.81 -14.66 10.05
C SER A 292 13.89 -13.58 10.07
N ALA A 293 15.08 -13.88 9.54
CA ALA A 293 16.19 -12.94 9.49
C ALA A 293 15.93 -11.78 8.51
N HIS A 294 15.30 -12.05 7.35
CA HIS A 294 14.86 -11.01 6.42
C HIS A 294 13.97 -9.99 7.11
N VAL A 295 12.90 -10.46 7.78
CA VAL A 295 11.93 -9.58 8.45
C VAL A 295 12.60 -8.76 9.54
N PHE A 296 13.43 -9.41 10.36
CA PHE A 296 14.16 -8.73 11.42
C PHE A 296 15.07 -7.63 10.87
N LEU A 297 15.92 -7.97 9.90
CA LEU A 297 16.88 -7.02 9.33
C LEU A 297 16.18 -5.89 8.58
N GLN A 298 15.14 -6.19 7.80
CA GLN A 298 14.36 -5.16 7.12
C GLN A 298 13.67 -4.23 8.13
N ARG A 299 13.07 -4.75 9.21
CA ARG A 299 12.51 -3.89 10.27
C ARG A 299 13.56 -3.03 10.95
N ASN A 300 14.76 -3.56 11.18
CA ASN A 300 15.86 -2.80 11.74
C ASN A 300 16.31 -1.66 10.80
N ILE A 301 16.43 -1.93 9.50
CA ILE A 301 16.72 -0.89 8.49
C ILE A 301 15.65 0.20 8.51
N LEU A 302 14.37 -0.17 8.52
CA LEU A 302 13.25 0.77 8.53
C LEU A 302 13.18 1.56 9.85
N HIS A 303 13.56 0.95 10.98
CA HIS A 303 13.71 1.65 12.25
C HIS A 303 14.78 2.74 12.17
N HIS A 304 15.99 2.41 11.69
CA HIS A 304 17.05 3.40 11.53
C HIS A 304 16.70 4.48 10.50
N TYR A 305 15.97 4.12 9.43
CA TYR A 305 15.40 5.08 8.49
C TYR A 305 14.46 6.08 9.19
N ASN A 306 13.52 5.58 10.00
CA ASN A 306 12.61 6.43 10.77
C ASN A 306 13.34 7.32 11.78
N VAL A 307 14.34 6.77 12.51
CA VAL A 307 15.17 7.54 13.44
C VAL A 307 15.85 8.70 12.69
N ARG A 308 16.52 8.42 11.56
CA ARG A 308 17.16 9.46 10.74
C ARG A 308 16.17 10.51 10.26
N LYS A 309 14.99 10.11 9.76
CA LYS A 309 13.93 11.03 9.30
C LYS A 309 13.40 11.92 10.42
N ASN A 310 13.27 11.38 11.63
CA ASN A 310 12.84 12.16 12.80
C ASN A 310 13.95 13.13 13.25
N THR A 311 15.21 12.70 13.29
CA THR A 311 16.33 13.56 13.69
C THR A 311 16.62 14.65 12.67
N SER A 312 16.53 14.36 11.36
CA SER A 312 16.76 15.37 10.31
C SER A 312 15.75 16.51 10.36
N LYS A 313 14.57 16.27 10.91
CA LYS A 313 13.54 17.29 11.14
C LYS A 313 13.69 18.03 12.47
N ALA A 314 14.37 17.42 13.44
CA ALA A 314 14.62 18.01 14.75
C ALA A 314 15.77 19.03 14.73
N ARG A 315 16.47 19.22 13.60
CA ARG A 315 17.31 20.40 13.38
C ARG A 315 16.40 21.55 12.95
N PRO A 316 16.19 22.59 13.78
CA PRO A 316 15.67 23.85 13.26
C PRO A 316 16.62 24.31 12.15
N SER A 317 16.08 24.82 11.04
CA SER A 317 16.90 25.69 10.21
C SER A 317 17.34 26.85 11.10
N GLU A 318 18.66 27.07 11.21
CA GLU A 318 19.27 28.18 11.98
C GLU A 318 18.79 29.57 11.55
N SER A 319 17.94 29.68 10.53
CA SER A 319 17.27 30.91 10.09
C SER A 319 16.02 31.31 10.88
N SER A 320 15.57 30.55 11.88
CA SER A 320 14.31 30.83 12.61
C SER A 320 14.47 31.31 14.07
N TRP A 321 15.69 31.50 14.56
CA TRP A 321 15.99 31.94 15.93
C TRP A 321 16.57 33.36 16.05
N ALA A 322 16.46 34.18 15.00
CA ALA A 322 17.01 35.55 15.00
C ALA A 322 15.95 36.67 15.09
N SER A 323 14.71 36.38 15.51
CA SER A 323 13.65 37.42 15.55
C SER A 323 12.71 37.40 16.76
N CYS A 324 13.13 36.81 17.90
CA CYS A 324 12.33 36.87 19.14
C CYS A 324 13.15 37.18 20.40
N SER A 325 14.21 38.00 20.30
CA SER A 325 14.94 38.47 21.48
C SER A 325 15.45 39.91 21.37
N THR A 326 14.61 40.82 20.89
CA THR A 326 14.69 42.27 21.18
C THR A 326 13.28 42.86 21.11
N GLY A 327 12.68 43.17 22.26
CA GLY A 327 11.40 43.88 22.28
C GLY A 327 10.67 43.84 23.61
N SER A 328 11.04 44.76 24.49
CA SER A 328 10.43 45.18 25.78
C SER A 328 10.82 44.39 27.02
#